data_AF-A0A661VZ99-F1
#
_entry.id   AF-A0A661VZ99-F1
#
_cell.length_a   1.000
_cell.length_b   1.000
_cell.length_c   1.000
_cell.angle_alpha   90.00
_cell.angle_beta   90.00
_cell.angle_gamma   90.00
#
_symmetry.space_group_name_H-M   'P 1'
#
loop_
_entity.id
_entity.type
_entity.pdbx_description
1 polymer ?
#
loop_
_entity_poly.entity_id
_entity_poly.type
_entity_poly.pdbx_seq_one_letter_code
_entity_poly.pdbx_strand_id
1 'polypeptide(L)'
;MEKSRPVVVTLVAILQFIPILLLPPELLLSINPVLFLIPLAFFVFLGWAMLTFKRWALTLCIFVHGFNVLVRFLILFPQASNGESINWPFVITSLASILLSTIILYVIDRPKIQVAFKA
;
A
#
# COMPACT_ATOMS: atom_id res chain seq x y z
N MET A 1 -21.58 11.64 -22.29
CA MET A 1 -20.42 10.72 -22.23
C MET A 1 -20.29 10.24 -20.80
N GLU A 2 -20.78 9.04 -20.50
CA GLU A 2 -20.60 8.44 -19.18
C GLU A 2 -19.11 8.40 -18.86
N LYS A 3 -18.70 9.25 -17.93
CA LYS A 3 -17.34 9.37 -17.41
C LYS A 3 -17.12 8.12 -16.56
N SER A 4 -16.97 6.97 -17.21
CA SER A 4 -16.79 5.68 -16.57
C SER A 4 -15.56 5.81 -15.69
N ARG A 5 -15.79 5.98 -14.38
CA ARG A 5 -14.74 6.04 -13.38
C ARG A 5 -13.91 4.79 -13.65
N PRO A 6 -12.62 4.90 -14.00
CA PRO A 6 -11.87 3.72 -14.38
C PRO A 6 -11.95 2.79 -13.18
N VAL A 7 -12.61 1.64 -13.32
CA VAL A 7 -12.86 0.67 -12.24
C VAL A 7 -11.55 0.35 -11.51
N VAL A 8 -10.45 0.39 -12.27
CA VAL A 8 -9.07 0.24 -11.82
C VAL A 8 -8.65 1.29 -10.78
N VAL A 9 -9.06 2.56 -10.88
CA VAL A 9 -8.73 3.61 -9.88
C VAL A 9 -9.45 3.34 -8.56
N THR A 10 -10.72 2.98 -8.61
CA THR A 10 -11.47 2.57 -7.41
C THR A 10 -10.86 1.32 -6.78
N LEU A 11 -10.46 0.36 -7.62
CA LEU A 11 -9.81 -0.87 -7.17
C LEU A 11 -8.46 -0.57 -6.49
N VAL A 12 -7.62 0.30 -7.05
CA VAL A 12 -6.36 0.74 -6.42
C VAL A 12 -6.62 1.48 -5.10
N ALA A 13 -7.60 2.38 -5.06
CA ALA A 13 -7.93 3.15 -3.86
C ALA A 13 -8.43 2.27 -2.69
N ILE A 14 -9.04 1.12 -2.98
CA ILE A 14 -9.44 0.13 -1.96
C ILE A 14 -8.29 -0.84 -1.67
N LEU A 15 -7.56 -1.27 -2.70
CA LEU A 15 -6.51 -2.26 -2.59
C LEU A 15 -5.26 -1.70 -1.88
N GLN A 16 -5.04 -0.38 -1.88
CA GLN A 16 -3.89 0.25 -1.22
C GLN A 16 -3.81 -0.06 0.28
N PHE A 17 -4.93 -0.34 0.94
CA PHE A 17 -4.95 -0.67 2.37
C PHE A 17 -4.36 -2.06 2.62
N ILE A 18 -4.60 -3.02 1.72
CA ILE A 18 -4.28 -4.43 1.93
C ILE A 18 -2.78 -4.66 2.14
N PRO A 19 -1.85 -4.21 1.27
CA PRO A 19 -0.43 -4.47 1.47
C PRO A 19 0.11 -3.80 2.74
N ILE A 20 -0.41 -2.64 3.14
CA ILE A 20 0.04 -1.96 4.36
C ILE A 20 -0.51 -2.61 5.62
N LEU A 21 -1.77 -3.07 5.60
CA LEU A 21 -2.39 -3.80 6.71
C LEU A 21 -1.82 -5.21 6.90
N LEU A 22 -1.11 -5.75 5.90
CA LEU A 22 -0.55 -7.10 5.88
C LEU A 22 0.69 -7.21 6.80
N LEU A 23 0.55 -6.80 8.05
CA LEU A 23 1.57 -6.92 9.09
C LEU A 23 1.40 -8.26 9.81
N PRO A 24 2.47 -8.82 10.40
CA PRO A 24 2.33 -9.98 11.27
C PRO A 24 1.32 -9.67 12.40
N PRO A 25 0.45 -10.63 12.79
CA PRO A 25 -0.61 -10.41 13.79
C PRO A 25 -0.08 -9.86 15.13
N GLU A 26 1.13 -10.25 15.50
CA GLU A 26 1.81 -9.82 16.73
C GLU A 26 2.14 -8.32 16.74
N LEU A 27 2.51 -7.75 15.58
CA LEU A 27 2.73 -6.31 15.46
C LEU A 27 1.41 -5.54 15.44
N LEU A 28 0.35 -6.10 14.85
CA LEU A 28 -0.97 -5.46 14.86
C LEU A 28 -1.57 -5.38 16.27
N LEU A 29 -1.36 -6.41 17.09
CA LEU A 29 -1.88 -6.46 18.46
C LEU A 29 -1.07 -5.64 19.46
N SER A 30 0.20 -5.37 19.17
CA SER A 30 1.09 -4.57 20.04
C SER A 30 1.03 -3.06 19.77
N ILE A 31 0.47 -2.64 18.63
CA ILE A 31 0.31 -1.23 18.29
C ILE A 31 -0.83 -0.62 19.11
N ASN A 32 -0.56 0.54 19.74
CA ASN A 32 -1.60 1.34 20.38
C ASN A 32 -2.67 1.75 19.32
N PRO A 33 -3.96 1.47 19.53
CA PRO A 33 -5.03 1.78 18.57
C PRO A 33 -5.06 3.25 18.13
N VAL A 34 -4.66 4.16 19.03
CA VAL A 34 -4.61 5.60 18.74
C VAL A 34 -3.51 5.95 17.73
N LEU A 35 -2.36 5.26 17.80
CA LEU A 35 -1.28 5.44 16.83
C LEU A 35 -1.65 4.84 15.46
N PHE A 36 -2.46 3.79 15.44
CA PHE A 36 -2.95 3.18 14.20
C PHE A 36 -3.95 4.06 13.44
N LEU A 37 -4.69 4.92 14.15
CA LEU A 37 -5.65 5.85 13.55
C LEU A 37 -5.00 6.85 12.60
N ILE A 38 -3.74 7.26 12.86
CA ILE A 38 -3.05 8.27 12.04
C ILE A 38 -2.73 7.73 10.63
N PRO A 39 -2.03 6.58 10.46
CA PRO A 39 -1.87 5.95 9.15
C PRO A 39 -3.20 5.65 8.48
N LEU A 40 -4.18 5.15 9.23
CA LEU A 40 -5.50 4.81 8.69
C LEU A 40 -6.17 6.05 8.08
N ALA A 41 -6.21 7.16 8.81
CA ALA A 41 -6.76 8.43 8.34
C ALA A 41 -6.02 8.95 7.09
N PHE A 42 -4.69 8.82 7.07
CA PHE A 42 -3.87 9.18 5.91
C PHE A 42 -4.23 8.35 4.67
N PHE A 43 -4.39 7.03 4.80
CA PHE A 43 -4.79 6.17 3.67
C PHE A 43 -6.23 6.44 3.20
N VAL A 44 -7.15 6.72 4.12
CA VAL A 44 -8.52 7.15 3.77
C VAL A 44 -8.49 8.46 2.98
N PHE A 45 -7.73 9.44 3.45
CA PHE A 45 -7.54 10.72 2.75
C PHE A 45 -6.93 10.53 1.36
N LEU A 46 -5.92 9.67 1.24
CA LEU A 46 -5.27 9.37 -0.03
C LEU A 46 -6.23 8.65 -1.00
N GLY A 47 -7.03 7.71 -0.50
CA GLY A 47 -8.08 7.05 -1.27
C GLY A 47 -9.14 8.03 -1.78
N TRP A 48 -9.58 8.96 -0.93
CA TRP A 48 -10.48 10.05 -1.35
C TRP A 48 -9.85 10.94 -2.42
N ALA A 49 -8.57 11.32 -2.27
CA ALA A 49 -7.85 12.13 -3.25
C ALA A 49 -7.68 11.42 -4.60
N MET A 50 -7.48 10.10 -4.59
CA MET A 50 -7.47 9.26 -5.81
C MET A 50 -8.84 9.22 -6.48
N LEU A 51 -9.92 9.06 -5.72
CA LEU A 51 -11.30 9.06 -6.24
C LEU A 51 -11.72 10.43 -6.80
N THR A 52 -11.08 11.51 -6.32
CA THR A 52 -11.27 12.87 -6.82
C THR A 52 -10.36 13.20 -8.02
N PHE A 53 -9.61 12.20 -8.53
CA PHE A 53 -8.70 12.32 -9.68
C PHE A 53 -7.65 13.43 -9.53
N LYS A 54 -7.21 13.72 -8.30
CA LYS A 54 -6.17 14.74 -8.07
C LYS A 54 -4.82 14.22 -8.56
N ARG A 55 -4.14 14.99 -9.42
CA ARG A 55 -2.82 14.62 -9.98
C ARG A 55 -1.78 14.25 -8.91
N TRP A 56 -1.75 14.98 -7.80
CA TRP A 56 -0.81 14.72 -6.70
C TRP A 56 -1.12 13.43 -5.93
N ALA A 57 -2.35 12.91 -5.99
CA ALA A 57 -2.73 11.68 -5.30
C ALA A 57 -2.02 10.46 -5.92
N LEU A 58 -1.84 10.45 -7.24
CA LEU A 58 -1.05 9.41 -7.92
C LEU A 58 0.40 9.41 -7.46
N THR A 59 1.03 10.59 -7.40
CA THR A 59 2.42 10.73 -6.96
C THR A 59 2.60 10.25 -5.52
N LEU A 60 1.69 10.62 -4.61
CA LEU A 60 1.72 10.14 -3.23
C LEU A 60 1.48 8.63 -3.15
N CYS A 61 0.55 8.08 -3.92
CA CYS A 61 0.28 6.64 -3.95
C CYS A 61 1.54 5.87 -4.38
N ILE A 62 2.20 6.32 -5.45
CA ILE A 62 3.48 5.74 -5.92
C ILE A 62 4.54 5.82 -4.83
N PHE A 63 4.71 6.99 -4.21
CA PHE A 63 5.68 7.19 -3.13
C PHE A 63 5.42 6.24 -1.95
N VAL A 64 4.18 6.13 -1.48
CA VAL A 64 3.82 5.32 -0.31
C VAL A 64 4.02 3.83 -0.58
N HIS A 65 3.62 3.33 -1.75
CA HIS A 65 3.84 1.93 -2.10
C HIS A 65 5.31 1.61 -2.35
N GLY A 66 6.05 2.50 -3.02
CA GLY A 66 7.50 2.37 -3.19
C GLY A 66 8.21 2.36 -1.83
N PHE A 67 7.83 3.26 -0.92
CA PHE A 67 8.37 3.32 0.43
C PHE A 67 8.04 2.06 1.24
N ASN A 68 6.80 1.54 1.16
CA ASN A 68 6.42 0.29 1.82
C ASN A 68 7.30 -0.88 1.35
N VAL A 69 7.56 -1.00 0.05
CA VAL A 69 8.46 -2.03 -0.50
C VAL A 69 9.87 -1.86 0.09
N LEU A 70 10.42 -0.64 0.07
CA LEU A 70 11.76 -0.36 0.61
C LEU A 70 11.85 -0.69 2.11
N VAL A 71 10.91 -0.22 2.92
CA VAL A 71 10.88 -0.50 4.36
C VAL A 71 10.80 -2.00 4.61
N ARG A 72 9.93 -2.72 3.89
CA ARG A 72 9.82 -4.18 4.03
C ARG A 72 11.10 -4.90 3.67
N PHE A 73 11.80 -4.50 2.61
CA PHE A 73 13.11 -5.06 2.29
C PHE A 73 14.14 -4.81 3.39
N LEU A 74 14.15 -3.61 3.98
CA LEU A 74 15.08 -3.26 5.06
C LEU A 74 14.82 -4.08 6.34
N ILE A 75 13.55 -4.31 6.70
CA ILE A 75 13.19 -5.05 7.91
C ILE A 75 13.12 -6.57 7.71
N LEU A 76 13.02 -7.05 6.46
CA LEU A 76 12.86 -8.48 6.13
C LEU A 76 14.00 -9.31 6.75
N PHE A 77 15.23 -8.96 6.42
CA PHE A 77 16.42 -9.72 6.86
C PHE A 77 16.63 -9.71 8.38
N PRO A 78 16.65 -8.56 9.08
CA PRO A 78 16.90 -8.55 10.53
C PRO A 78 15.79 -9.26 11.31
N GLN A 79 14.52 -9.18 10.90
CA GLN A 79 13.41 -9.85 11.58
C GLN A 79 13.23 -11.32 11.17
N ALA A 80 13.74 -11.72 10.00
CA ALA A 80 13.74 -13.11 9.57
C ALA A 80 14.72 -13.97 10.40
N SER A 81 15.80 -13.38 10.92
CA SER A 81 16.82 -14.07 11.71
C SER A 81 16.80 -13.62 13.18
N ASN A 82 15.74 -13.91 13.92
CA ASN A 82 15.63 -13.55 15.34
C ASN A 82 16.36 -14.54 16.27
N GLY A 83 17.62 -14.88 15.94
CA GLY A 83 18.58 -15.59 16.82
C GLY A 83 18.29 -17.06 17.18
N GLU A 84 17.03 -17.43 17.40
CA GLU A 84 16.60 -18.78 17.81
C GLU A 84 15.72 -19.49 16.77
N SER A 85 15.06 -18.76 15.88
CA SER A 85 14.20 -19.34 14.83
C SER A 85 13.89 -18.35 13.70
N ILE A 86 13.55 -18.89 12.52
CA ILE A 86 13.08 -18.09 11.39
C ILE A 86 11.60 -17.75 11.59
N ASN A 87 11.30 -16.45 11.61
CA ASN A 87 9.92 -15.94 11.67
C ASN A 87 9.23 -16.06 10.30
N TRP A 88 8.90 -17.28 9.90
CA TRP A 88 8.16 -17.59 8.67
C TRP A 88 6.87 -16.77 8.49
N PRO A 89 6.05 -16.51 9.53
CA PRO A 89 4.87 -15.65 9.38
C PRO A 89 5.22 -14.24 8.91
N PHE A 90 6.32 -13.67 9.40
CA PHE A 90 6.79 -12.35 9.01
C PHE A 90 7.32 -12.32 7.56
N VAL A 91 8.08 -13.35 7.18
CA VAL A 91 8.62 -13.48 5.82
C VAL A 91 7.50 -13.58 4.80
N ILE A 92 6.51 -14.46 5.04
CA ILE A 92 5.39 -14.67 4.12
C ILE A 92 4.54 -13.41 3.99
N THR A 93 4.18 -12.78 5.11
CA THR A 93 3.39 -11.52 5.07
C THR A 93 4.16 -10.39 4.40
N SER A 94 5.48 -10.30 4.61
CA SER A 94 6.35 -9.33 3.94
C SER A 94 6.45 -9.53 2.44
N LEU A 95 6.67 -10.75 1.99
CA LEU A 95 6.69 -11.07 0.56
C LEU A 95 5.33 -10.79 -0.09
N ALA A 96 4.23 -11.17 0.56
CA ALA A 96 2.88 -10.90 0.05
C ALA A 96 2.62 -9.40 -0.12
N SER A 97 2.99 -8.59 0.88
CA SER A 97 2.84 -7.13 0.82
C SER A 97 3.72 -6.46 -0.23
N ILE A 98 4.97 -6.92 -0.38
CA ILE A 98 5.87 -6.44 -1.44
C ILE A 98 5.24 -6.73 -2.80
N LEU A 99 4.77 -7.97 -3.02
CA LEU A 99 4.17 -8.40 -4.28
C LEU A 99 2.91 -7.58 -4.60
N LEU A 100 2.01 -7.40 -3.64
CA LEU A 100 0.82 -6.56 -3.76
C LEU A 100 1.17 -5.09 -4.07
N SER A 101 2.15 -4.53 -3.38
CA SER A 101 2.59 -3.14 -3.61
C SER A 101 3.18 -2.97 -5.01
N THR A 102 3.98 -3.93 -5.47
CA THR A 102 4.54 -3.93 -6.83
C THR A 102 3.45 -4.04 -7.90
N ILE A 103 2.42 -4.87 -7.67
CA ILE A 103 1.25 -4.95 -8.57
C ILE A 103 0.55 -3.59 -8.64
N ILE A 104 0.33 -2.92 -7.52
CA ILE A 104 -0.31 -1.59 -7.49
C ILE A 104 0.50 -0.58 -8.29
N LEU A 105 1.82 -0.52 -8.09
CA LEU A 105 2.72 0.34 -8.85
C LEU A 105 2.65 0.06 -10.35
N TYR A 106 2.70 -1.22 -10.74
CA TYR A 106 2.59 -1.64 -12.14
C TYR A 106 1.25 -1.23 -12.79
N VAL A 107 0.15 -1.32 -12.04
CA VAL A 107 -1.17 -0.90 -12.51
C VAL A 107 -1.25 0.61 -12.66
N ILE A 108 -0.69 1.37 -11.72
CA ILE A 108 -0.66 2.84 -11.76
C ILE A 108 0.15 3.37 -12.94
N ASP A 109 1.26 2.70 -13.29
CA ASP A 109 2.11 3.07 -14.42
C ASP A 109 1.44 2.86 -15.79
N ARG A 110 0.28 2.20 -15.84
CA ARG A 110 -0.45 2.05 -17.11
C ARG A 110 -0.90 3.42 -17.63
N PRO A 111 -0.71 3.70 -18.94
CA PRO A 111 -1.06 4.99 -19.54
C PRO A 111 -2.55 5.32 -19.38
N LYS A 112 -3.44 4.31 -19.36
CA LYS A 112 -4.88 4.48 -19.11
C LYS A 112 -5.16 5.19 -17.77
N ILE A 113 -4.38 4.89 -16.73
CA ILE A 113 -4.51 5.53 -15.41
C ILE A 113 -3.96 6.95 -15.49
N GLN A 114 -2.75 7.13 -16.02
CA GLN A 114 -2.14 8.46 -16.09
C GLN A 114 -2.99 9.47 -16.90
N VAL A 115 -3.65 9.02 -17.97
CA VAL A 115 -4.57 9.86 -18.76
C VAL A 115 -5.82 10.23 -17.95
N ALA A 116 -6.35 9.33 -17.12
CA ALA A 116 -7.52 9.60 -16.28
C ALA A 116 -7.30 10.72 -15.26
N PHE A 117 -6.05 10.94 -14.84
CA PHE A 117 -5.67 12.02 -13.91
C PHE A 117 -5.15 13.28 -14.62
N LYS A 118 -4.94 13.26 -15.95
CA LYS A 118 -4.51 14.43 -16.74
C LYS A 118 -5.67 15.31 -17.23
N ALA A 119 -6.90 14.84 -17.18
CA ALA A 119 -8.10 15.64 -17.48
C ALA A 119 -8.31 16.77 -16.46
#